data_AF-A0A4D9EWT9-F1
#
_entry.id   AF-A0A4D9EWT9-F1
#
_cell.length_a   1.000
_cell.length_b   1.000
_cell.length_c   1.000
_cell.angle_alpha   90.00
_cell.angle_beta   90.00
_cell.angle_gamma   90.00
#
_symmetry.space_group_name_H-M   'P 1'
#
loop_
_entity.id
_entity.type
_entity.pdbx_description
1 polymer ?
#
loop_
_entity_poly.entity_id
_entity_poly.type
_entity_poly.pdbx_seq_one_letter_code
_entity_poly.pdbx_strand_id
1 'polypeptide(L)'
;MCMWSESDSLITAFWAMQEVGGRCGNMATKKLRRAGLSQELCDRLSRHQITTCRDFLCLSLLELMKVTGQSYWNVQKLLCKVSLACAPKMQTAYEMKMKRAINPSSAFLSTTLDGLDKSLHGGVACGSLTEVTGPSGCGKTQFCLMMSVLATLPISMGGLDGAVIYIDTESAFGAER
;
A
#
# COMPACT_ATOMS: atom_id res chain seq x y z
N MET A 1 7.88 26.94 -8.76
CA MET A 1 9.36 26.95 -8.77
C MET A 1 9.81 25.97 -7.71
N CYS A 2 9.84 24.68 -8.05
CA CYS A 2 10.44 23.65 -7.21
C CYS A 2 11.92 23.64 -7.55
N MET A 3 12.75 24.14 -6.63
CA MET A 3 14.19 23.97 -6.72
C MET A 3 14.48 22.47 -6.54
N TRP A 4 14.85 21.80 -7.62
CA TRP A 4 15.61 20.57 -7.54
C TRP A 4 17.02 20.97 -7.11
N SER A 5 17.36 20.72 -5.85
CA SER A 5 18.73 20.80 -5.37
C SER A 5 19.43 19.50 -5.75
N GLU A 6 20.35 19.58 -6.71
CA GLU A 6 21.34 18.56 -7.02
C GLU A 6 22.24 18.32 -5.81
N SER A 7 21.84 17.47 -4.88
CA SER A 7 22.71 16.80 -3.90
C SER A 7 21.92 15.69 -3.17
N ASP A 8 22.33 14.44 -3.39
CA ASP A 8 22.16 13.31 -2.45
C ASP A 8 20.76 12.93 -1.96
N SER A 9 19.82 12.64 -2.87
CA SER A 9 18.54 12.01 -2.50
C SER A 9 18.47 10.58 -3.04
N LEU A 10 19.14 9.68 -2.33
CA LEU A 10 19.07 8.22 -2.48
C LEU A 10 17.67 7.72 -2.07
N ILE A 11 16.72 7.72 -2.99
CA ILE A 11 15.38 7.15 -2.75
C ILE A 11 15.48 5.63 -2.93
N THR A 12 15.92 4.91 -1.90
CA THR A 12 15.69 3.46 -1.83
C THR A 12 14.28 3.23 -1.30
N ALA A 13 13.30 3.16 -2.19
CA ALA A 13 11.92 2.84 -1.82
C ALA A 13 11.82 1.34 -1.52
N PHE A 14 11.83 0.97 -0.24
CA PHE A 14 11.53 -0.39 0.18
C PHE A 14 10.01 -0.59 0.16
N TRP A 15 9.52 -1.50 -0.69
CA TRP A 15 8.11 -1.87 -0.74
C TRP A 15 7.93 -3.30 -0.20
N ALA A 16 7.74 -3.41 1.12
CA ALA A 16 7.21 -4.63 1.73
C ALA A 16 5.72 -4.71 1.43
N MET A 17 5.38 -5.38 0.33
CA MET A 17 4.00 -5.61 -0.07
C MET A 17 3.42 -6.76 0.74
N GLN A 18 2.99 -6.51 1.98
CA GLN A 18 2.09 -7.42 2.66
C GLN A 18 0.66 -6.92 2.51
N GLU A 19 -0.16 -7.66 1.76
CA GLU A 19 -1.60 -7.66 2.03
C GLU A 19 -1.77 -8.19 3.45
N VAL A 20 -2.08 -7.30 4.40
CA VAL A 20 -2.44 -7.71 5.75
C VAL A 20 -3.69 -8.59 5.62
N GLY A 21 -3.47 -9.92 5.70
CA GLY A 21 -4.47 -10.96 5.66
C GLY A 21 -5.36 -10.97 6.91
N GLY A 22 -5.98 -9.84 7.23
CA GLY A 22 -7.16 -9.79 8.06
C GLY A 22 -8.36 -10.18 7.21
N ARG A 23 -9.20 -11.11 7.69
CA ARG A 23 -10.41 -11.65 7.01
C ARG A 23 -11.51 -10.61 6.69
N CYS A 24 -11.18 -9.33 6.53
CA CYS A 24 -12.04 -8.37 5.87
C CYS A 24 -11.65 -8.40 4.39
N GLY A 25 -12.30 -9.26 3.60
CA GLY A 25 -12.04 -9.40 2.17
C GLY A 25 -11.87 -8.02 1.54
N ASN A 26 -10.72 -7.81 0.91
CA ASN A 26 -10.22 -6.50 0.47
C ASN A 26 -11.33 -5.78 -0.32
N MET A 27 -12.14 -4.93 0.32
CA MET A 27 -13.42 -4.44 -0.22
C MET A 27 -13.23 -3.68 -1.54
N ALA A 28 -12.03 -3.15 -1.76
CA ALA A 28 -11.60 -2.51 -3.00
C ALA A 28 -11.46 -3.50 -4.18
N THR A 29 -11.15 -4.78 -3.93
CA THR A 29 -11.08 -5.84 -4.97
C THR A 29 -12.46 -6.36 -5.40
N LYS A 30 -13.53 -5.87 -4.76
CA LYS A 30 -14.90 -6.21 -5.12
C LYS A 30 -15.13 -5.86 -6.59
N LYS A 31 -15.61 -6.85 -7.37
CA LYS A 31 -15.96 -6.65 -8.78
C LYS A 31 -17.04 -5.56 -8.90
N LEU A 32 -16.89 -4.67 -9.86
CA LEU A 32 -17.80 -3.54 -10.10
C LEU A 32 -19.27 -3.95 -10.29
N ARG A 33 -19.52 -5.14 -10.87
CA ARG A 33 -20.88 -5.71 -10.99
C ARG A 33 -21.57 -5.86 -9.63
N ARG A 34 -20.82 -6.15 -8.56
CA ARG A 34 -21.33 -6.29 -7.19
C ARG A 34 -21.57 -4.94 -6.49
N ALA A 35 -21.16 -3.83 -7.10
CA ALA A 35 -21.46 -2.47 -6.64
C ALA A 35 -22.79 -1.93 -7.21
N GLY A 36 -23.52 -2.74 -7.98
CA GLY A 36 -24.84 -2.38 -8.53
C GLY A 36 -24.77 -1.45 -9.73
N LEU A 37 -23.67 -1.44 -10.48
CA LEU A 37 -23.57 -0.76 -11.76
C LEU A 37 -24.32 -1.53 -12.86
N SER A 38 -24.78 -0.84 -13.90
CA SER A 38 -25.41 -1.50 -15.05
C SER A 38 -24.40 -2.39 -15.78
N GLN A 39 -24.88 -3.47 -16.41
CA GLN A 39 -24.03 -4.40 -17.15
C GLN A 39 -23.29 -3.68 -18.28
N GLU A 40 -24.00 -2.83 -19.02
CA GLU A 40 -23.41 -2.05 -20.12
C GLU A 40 -22.25 -1.15 -19.66
N LEU A 41 -22.38 -0.49 -18.50
CA LEU A 41 -21.28 0.31 -17.93
C LEU A 41 -20.12 -0.58 -17.50
N CYS A 42 -20.39 -1.74 -16.89
CA CYS A 42 -19.34 -2.69 -16.53
C CYS A 42 -18.59 -3.20 -17.77
N ASP A 43 -19.28 -3.42 -18.89
CA ASP A 43 -18.67 -3.89 -20.14
C ASP A 43 -17.88 -2.79 -20.87
N ARG A 44 -18.20 -1.51 -20.66
CA ARG A 44 -17.38 -0.39 -21.13
C ARG A 44 -16.11 -0.22 -20.29
N LEU A 45 -16.25 -0.31 -18.97
CA LEU A 45 -15.14 -0.20 -18.02
C LEU A 45 -14.16 -1.37 -18.17
N SER A 46 -14.64 -2.60 -18.36
CA SER A 46 -13.80 -3.78 -18.54
C SER A 46 -12.91 -3.70 -19.79
N ARG A 47 -13.38 -3.07 -20.87
CA ARG A 47 -12.59 -2.80 -22.08
C ARG A 47 -11.36 -1.91 -21.81
N HIS A 48 -11.39 -1.13 -20.74
CA HIS A 48 -10.30 -0.27 -20.28
C HIS A 48 -9.56 -0.87 -19.08
N GLN A 49 -9.69 -2.17 -18.84
CA GLN A 49 -9.10 -2.90 -17.70
C GLN A 49 -9.58 -2.43 -16.31
N ILE A 50 -10.70 -1.70 -16.26
CA ILE A 50 -11.31 -1.25 -15.00
C ILE A 50 -12.34 -2.30 -14.58
N THR A 51 -11.95 -3.19 -13.66
CA THR A 51 -12.76 -4.37 -13.31
C THR A 51 -13.18 -4.40 -11.84
N THR A 52 -12.37 -3.80 -10.98
CA THR A 52 -12.61 -3.71 -9.54
C THR A 52 -13.05 -2.31 -9.13
N CYS A 53 -13.68 -2.21 -7.96
CA CYS A 53 -13.99 -0.91 -7.38
C CYS A 53 -12.74 -0.08 -7.10
N ARG A 54 -11.59 -0.72 -6.81
CA ARG A 54 -10.29 -0.06 -6.66
C ARG A 54 -9.90 0.66 -7.93
N ASP A 55 -9.88 -0.07 -9.05
CA ASP A 55 -9.50 0.48 -10.36
C ASP A 55 -10.37 1.70 -10.70
N PHE A 56 -11.67 1.59 -10.44
CA PHE A 56 -12.62 2.67 -10.69
C PHE A 56 -12.38 3.89 -9.80
N LEU A 57 -12.15 3.69 -8.49
CA LEU A 57 -11.95 4.77 -7.52
C LEU A 57 -10.55 5.40 -7.60
N CYS A 58 -9.59 4.75 -8.23
CA CYS A 58 -8.25 5.29 -8.49
C CYS A 58 -8.22 6.26 -9.68
N LEU A 59 -9.28 6.29 -10.51
CA LEU A 59 -9.36 7.21 -11.63
C LEU A 59 -9.89 8.59 -11.22
N SER A 60 -9.37 9.62 -11.86
CA SER A 60 -9.91 10.97 -11.74
C SER A 60 -11.31 11.06 -12.36
N LEU A 61 -12.08 12.05 -11.90
CA LEU A 61 -13.44 12.27 -12.40
C LEU A 61 -13.47 12.51 -13.92
N LEU A 62 -12.45 13.20 -14.47
CA LEU A 62 -12.34 13.46 -15.90
C LEU A 62 -12.05 12.20 -16.72
N GLU A 63 -11.21 11.30 -16.21
CA GLU A 63 -10.95 10.00 -16.84
C GLU A 63 -12.21 9.15 -16.85
N LEU A 64 -12.95 9.12 -15.74
CA LEU A 64 -14.22 8.41 -15.66
C LEU A 64 -15.26 9.00 -16.63
N MET A 65 -15.32 10.32 -16.80
CA MET A 65 -16.17 10.96 -17.81
C MET A 65 -15.80 10.51 -19.23
N LYS A 66 -14.50 10.49 -19.56
CA LYS A 66 -14.00 10.05 -20.87
C LYS A 66 -14.32 8.58 -21.14
N VAL A 67 -14.04 7.70 -20.18
CA VAL A 67 -14.22 6.24 -20.34
C VAL A 67 -15.69 5.85 -20.36
N THR A 68 -16.52 6.46 -19.52
CA THR A 68 -17.94 6.12 -19.44
C THR A 68 -18.77 6.84 -20.52
N GLY A 69 -18.29 7.95 -21.06
CA GLY A 69 -19.04 8.83 -21.97
C GLY A 69 -20.23 9.51 -21.30
N GLN A 70 -20.18 9.68 -19.97
CA GLN A 70 -21.27 10.22 -19.16
C GLN A 70 -21.00 11.67 -18.74
N SER A 71 -22.07 12.39 -18.43
CA SER A 71 -21.98 13.74 -17.88
C SER A 71 -21.33 13.74 -16.50
N TYR A 72 -20.76 14.88 -16.11
CA TYR A 72 -20.17 15.12 -14.78
C TYR A 72 -21.09 14.62 -13.65
N TRP A 73 -22.37 14.99 -13.70
CA TRP A 73 -23.37 14.62 -12.69
C TRP A 73 -23.61 13.12 -12.60
N ASN A 74 -23.67 12.42 -13.74
CA ASN A 74 -23.85 10.98 -13.77
C ASN A 74 -22.61 10.27 -13.21
N VAL A 75 -21.41 10.72 -13.56
CA VAL A 75 -20.18 10.17 -13.02
C VAL A 75 -20.07 10.41 -11.52
N GLN A 76 -20.45 11.58 -11.02
CA GLN A 76 -20.45 11.86 -9.58
C GLN A 76 -21.41 10.93 -8.82
N LYS A 77 -22.60 10.65 -9.38
CA LYS A 77 -23.54 9.66 -8.82
C LYS A 77 -22.95 8.25 -8.82
N LEU A 78 -22.28 7.85 -9.90
CA LEU A 78 -21.58 6.56 -9.98
C LEU A 78 -20.48 6.46 -8.93
N LEU A 79 -19.66 7.51 -8.77
CA LEU A 79 -18.60 7.56 -7.77
C LEU A 79 -19.16 7.39 -6.36
N CYS A 80 -20.22 8.14 -6.00
CA CYS A 80 -20.89 7.99 -4.72
C CYS A 80 -21.40 6.54 -4.51
N LYS A 81 -22.02 5.95 -5.53
CA LYS A 81 -22.54 4.58 -5.48
C LYS A 81 -21.43 3.54 -5.27
N VAL A 82 -20.34 3.63 -6.02
CA VAL A 82 -19.19 2.71 -5.88
C VAL A 82 -18.51 2.90 -4.53
N SER A 83 -18.33 4.15 -4.08
CA SER A 83 -17.75 4.47 -2.77
C SER A 83 -18.57 3.87 -1.63
N LEU A 84 -19.89 4.05 -1.62
CA LEU A 84 -20.76 3.47 -0.60
C LEU A 84 -20.74 1.94 -0.60
N ALA A 85 -20.62 1.31 -1.78
CA ALA A 85 -20.54 -0.14 -1.90
C ALA A 85 -19.21 -0.73 -1.38
N CYS A 86 -18.19 0.11 -1.20
CA CYS A 86 -16.82 -0.24 -0.77
C CYS A 86 -16.46 0.32 0.60
N ALA A 87 -17.27 1.23 1.14
CA ALA A 87 -17.01 1.89 2.40
C ALA A 87 -16.87 0.85 3.52
N PRO A 88 -15.81 0.93 4.34
CA PRO A 88 -15.72 0.09 5.53
C PRO A 88 -16.86 0.43 6.49
N LYS A 89 -17.25 -0.54 7.32
CA LYS A 89 -18.21 -0.29 8.40
C LYS A 89 -17.67 0.85 9.29
N MET A 90 -18.51 1.83 9.59
CA MET A 90 -18.17 2.90 10.52
C MET A 90 -17.67 2.30 11.83
N GLN A 91 -16.53 2.79 12.29
CA GLN A 91 -15.85 2.29 13.48
C GLN A 91 -15.35 3.48 14.30
N THR A 92 -15.43 3.38 15.63
CA THR A 92 -14.92 4.43 16.52
C THR A 92 -13.40 4.39 16.62
N ALA A 93 -12.78 5.53 16.92
CA ALA A 93 -11.34 5.62 17.15
C ALA A 93 -10.86 4.66 18.27
N TYR A 94 -11.70 4.47 19.30
CA TYR A 94 -11.41 3.56 20.41
C TYR A 94 -11.33 2.10 19.94
N GLU A 95 -12.31 1.63 19.17
CA GLU A 95 -12.29 0.28 18.63
C GLU A 95 -11.09 0.07 17.68
N MET A 96 -10.70 1.09 16.90
CA MET A 96 -9.52 1.02 16.04
C MET A 96 -8.24 0.83 16.88
N LYS A 97 -8.10 1.57 17.99
CA LYS A 97 -6.99 1.43 18.93
C LYS A 97 -6.95 0.05 19.56
N MET A 98 -8.09 -0.47 20.02
CA MET A 98 -8.16 -1.81 20.62
C MET A 98 -7.80 -2.91 19.63
N LYS A 99 -8.26 -2.83 18.37
CA LYS A 99 -7.89 -3.81 17.33
C LYS A 99 -6.38 -3.84 17.06
N ARG A 100 -5.71 -2.68 17.06
CA ARG A 100 -4.25 -2.58 16.93
C ARG A 100 -3.51 -3.20 18.12
N ALA A 101 -4.06 -3.03 19.34
CA ALA A 101 -3.47 -3.62 20.54
C ALA A 101 -3.63 -5.15 20.62
N ILE A 102 -4.69 -5.70 20.03
CA ILE A 102 -4.97 -7.16 20.03
C ILE A 102 -4.09 -7.90 19.02
N ASN A 103 -3.76 -7.30 17.88
CA ASN A 103 -2.91 -7.90 16.84
C ASN A 103 -1.64 -7.06 16.56
N PRO A 104 -0.70 -6.96 17.51
CA PRO A 104 0.51 -6.16 17.35
C PRO A 104 1.48 -6.74 16.30
N SER A 105 1.49 -8.06 16.12
CA SER A 105 2.42 -8.76 15.21
C SER A 105 2.22 -8.45 13.72
N SER A 106 1.04 -7.97 13.31
CA SER A 106 0.79 -7.55 11.92
C SER A 106 1.07 -6.07 11.65
N ALA A 107 1.41 -5.30 12.69
CA ALA A 107 1.52 -3.85 12.58
C ALA A 107 2.95 -3.37 12.31
N PHE A 108 3.97 -4.13 12.72
CA PHE A 108 5.37 -3.74 12.63
C PHE A 108 6.27 -4.91 12.24
N LEU A 109 7.29 -4.61 11.45
CA LEU A 109 8.42 -5.48 11.18
C LEU A 109 9.62 -5.01 12.02
N SER A 110 10.05 -5.83 12.97
CA SER A 110 11.23 -5.55 13.79
C SER A 110 12.48 -5.38 12.91
N THR A 111 13.31 -4.41 13.24
CA THR A 111 14.60 -4.17 12.57
C THR A 111 15.73 -5.02 13.14
N THR A 112 15.47 -5.78 14.22
CA THR A 112 16.45 -6.52 15.04
C THR A 112 17.51 -5.63 15.71
N LEU A 113 17.34 -4.30 15.64
CA LEU A 113 18.17 -3.31 16.29
C LEU A 113 17.38 -2.72 17.47
N ASP A 114 17.65 -3.21 18.69
CA ASP A 114 16.87 -2.86 19.90
C ASP A 114 16.67 -1.36 20.10
N GLY A 115 17.71 -0.54 19.84
CA GLY A 115 17.61 0.91 19.97
C GLY A 115 16.65 1.52 18.96
N LEU A 116 16.72 1.05 17.71
CA LEU A 116 15.86 1.54 16.63
C LEU A 116 14.43 1.06 16.81
N ASP A 117 14.21 -0.20 17.18
CA ASP A 117 12.88 -0.74 17.42
C ASP A 117 12.19 -0.03 18.58
N LYS A 118 12.92 0.35 19.64
CA LYS A 118 12.39 1.20 20.72
C LYS A 118 11.98 2.58 20.20
N SER A 119 12.81 3.23 19.38
CA SER A 119 12.50 4.53 18.78
C SER A 119 11.31 4.47 17.80
N LEU A 120 11.14 3.35 17.11
CA LEU A 120 10.04 3.10 16.17
C LEU A 120 8.80 2.48 16.83
N HIS A 121 8.82 2.26 18.15
CA HIS A 121 7.73 1.65 18.92
C HIS A 121 7.35 0.23 18.46
N GLY A 122 8.34 -0.56 18.04
CA GLY A 122 8.16 -1.97 17.65
C GLY A 122 8.76 -2.35 16.29
N GLY A 123 9.34 -1.39 15.56
CA GLY A 123 9.97 -1.60 14.25
C GLY A 123 9.31 -0.79 13.14
N VAL A 124 9.56 -1.16 11.89
CA VAL A 124 9.02 -0.46 10.71
C VAL A 124 7.53 -0.78 10.56
N ALA A 125 6.68 0.25 10.46
CA ALA A 125 5.22 0.07 10.42
C ALA A 125 4.72 -0.50 9.08
N CYS A 126 4.05 -1.65 9.13
CA CYS A 126 3.43 -2.28 7.96
C CYS A 126 2.21 -1.49 7.47
N GLY A 127 1.97 -1.51 6.15
CA GLY A 127 0.86 -0.76 5.53
C GLY A 127 1.07 0.75 5.51
N SER A 128 2.30 1.22 5.75
CA SER A 128 2.72 2.61 5.67
C SER A 128 3.93 2.76 4.75
N LEU A 129 4.21 3.98 4.29
CA LEU A 129 5.44 4.30 3.57
C LEU A 129 6.47 4.82 4.57
N THR A 130 7.61 4.16 4.66
CA THR A 130 8.75 4.59 5.49
C THR A 130 9.92 4.96 4.59
N GLU A 131 10.44 6.17 4.76
CA GLU A 131 11.60 6.68 4.01
C GLU A 131 12.86 6.58 4.87
N VAL A 132 13.94 6.00 4.32
CA VAL A 132 15.24 5.91 4.97
C VAL A 132 16.19 6.92 4.31
N THR A 133 16.57 7.96 5.05
CA THR A 133 17.39 9.07 4.55
C THR A 133 18.72 9.18 5.31
N GLY A 134 19.76 9.69 4.65
CA GLY A 134 21.07 9.93 5.22
C GLY A 134 22.18 10.05 4.16
N PRO A 135 23.41 10.46 4.55
CA PRO A 135 24.53 10.66 3.64
C PRO A 135 24.93 9.40 2.85
N SER A 136 25.66 9.54 1.75
CA SER A 136 26.25 8.39 1.06
C SER A 136 27.15 7.57 2.00
N GLY A 137 27.14 6.26 1.86
CA GLY A 137 27.94 5.35 2.70
C GLY A 137 27.43 5.10 4.13
N CYS A 138 26.31 5.72 4.57
CA CYS A 138 25.78 5.49 5.92
C CYS A 138 25.03 4.15 6.13
N GLY A 139 25.01 3.27 5.12
CA GLY A 139 24.43 1.92 5.24
C GLY A 139 22.96 1.78 4.83
N LYS A 140 22.33 2.76 4.19
CA LYS A 140 20.91 2.69 3.75
C LYS A 140 20.60 1.44 2.93
N THR A 141 21.41 1.14 1.91
CA THR A 141 21.23 -0.05 1.06
C THR A 141 21.31 -1.34 1.87
N GLN A 142 22.27 -1.43 2.80
CA GLN A 142 22.44 -2.58 3.69
C GLN A 142 21.24 -2.75 4.62
N PHE A 143 20.73 -1.64 5.17
CA PHE A 143 19.52 -1.64 5.98
C PHE A 143 18.31 -2.15 5.17
N CYS A 144 18.10 -1.66 3.95
CA CYS A 144 17.00 -2.13 3.10
C CYS A 144 17.13 -3.62 2.71
N LEU A 145 18.35 -4.13 2.47
CA LEU A 145 18.58 -5.55 2.22
C LEU A 145 18.29 -6.40 3.46
N MET A 146 18.76 -5.97 4.64
CA MET A 146 18.45 -6.63 5.91
C MET A 146 16.93 -6.70 6.14
N MET A 147 16.22 -5.58 5.98
CA MET A 147 14.76 -5.55 6.10
C MET A 147 14.06 -6.46 5.08
N SER A 148 14.63 -6.61 3.88
CA SER A 148 14.14 -7.56 2.87
C SER A 148 14.19 -8.99 3.39
N VAL A 149 15.33 -9.41 3.94
CA VAL A 149 15.48 -10.76 4.50
C VAL A 149 14.53 -10.96 5.68
N LEU A 150 14.48 -10.02 6.62
CA LEU A 150 13.59 -10.10 7.78
C LEU A 150 12.12 -10.23 7.39
N ALA A 151 11.66 -9.52 6.37
CA ALA A 151 10.28 -9.62 5.88
C ALA A 151 9.94 -11.02 5.34
N THR A 152 10.90 -11.74 4.77
CA THR A 152 10.70 -13.11 4.24
C THR A 152 10.72 -14.20 5.31
N LEU A 153 11.21 -13.91 6.52
CA LEU A 153 11.27 -14.90 7.59
C LEU A 153 9.85 -15.31 8.06
N PRO A 154 9.68 -16.53 8.59
CA PRO A 154 8.44 -16.96 9.20
C PRO A 154 8.02 -16.05 10.36
N ILE A 155 6.71 -15.94 10.60
CA ILE A 155 6.14 -15.16 11.73
C ILE A 155 6.69 -15.66 13.08
N SER A 156 6.97 -16.96 13.21
CA SER A 156 7.59 -17.53 14.42
C SER A 156 9.00 -17.00 14.71
N MET A 157 9.67 -16.41 13.72
CA MET A 157 10.98 -15.78 13.82
C MET A 157 10.90 -14.24 13.77
N GLY A 158 9.69 -13.66 13.87
CA GLY A 158 9.48 -12.21 13.84
C GLY A 158 9.44 -11.59 12.44
N GLY A 159 9.45 -12.41 11.39
CA GLY A 159 9.22 -11.94 10.01
C GLY A 159 7.74 -11.87 9.63
N LEU A 160 7.47 -11.64 8.34
CA LEU A 160 6.12 -11.47 7.82
C LEU A 160 5.59 -12.68 7.04
N ASP A 161 6.41 -13.72 6.84
CA ASP A 161 6.12 -14.85 5.94
C ASP A 161 5.66 -14.36 4.55
N GLY A 162 6.31 -13.29 4.07
CA GLY A 162 5.92 -12.53 2.88
C GLY A 162 6.95 -12.61 1.76
N ALA A 163 6.56 -12.10 0.59
CA ALA A 163 7.48 -11.85 -0.52
C ALA A 163 7.95 -10.39 -0.53
N VAL A 164 9.15 -10.15 -1.06
CA VAL A 164 9.75 -8.81 -1.13
C VAL A 164 10.02 -8.43 -2.58
N ILE A 165 9.71 -7.17 -2.91
CA ILE A 165 10.10 -6.54 -4.16
C ILE A 165 11.14 -5.48 -3.82
N TYR A 166 12.37 -5.70 -4.25
CA TYR A 166 13.46 -4.74 -4.13
C TYR A 166 13.67 -4.07 -5.50
N ILE A 167 13.53 -2.74 -5.55
CA ILE A 167 13.76 -1.96 -6.76
C ILE A 167 15.02 -1.15 -6.54
N ASP A 168 16.07 -1.51 -7.29
CA ASP A 168 17.34 -0.79 -7.29
C ASP A 168 17.42 0.12 -8.52
N THR A 169 17.77 1.38 -8.30
CA THR A 169 17.96 2.38 -9.36
C THR A 169 19.43 2.66 -9.65
N GLU A 170 20.36 2.13 -8.84
CA GLU A 170 21.78 2.47 -8.89
C GLU A 170 22.68 1.28 -9.25
N SER A 171 22.10 0.10 -9.53
CA SER A 171 22.83 -1.15 -9.78
C SER A 171 23.82 -1.51 -8.65
N ALA A 172 23.52 -1.09 -7.43
CA ALA A 172 24.28 -1.38 -6.21
C ALA A 172 23.90 -2.73 -5.56
N PHE A 173 22.89 -3.41 -6.11
CA PHE A 173 22.46 -4.72 -5.66
C PHE A 173 23.49 -5.82 -5.97
N GLY A 174 23.87 -6.60 -4.94
CA GLY A 174 24.66 -7.82 -5.09
C GLY A 174 23.97 -8.97 -4.36
N ALA A 175 23.58 -10.02 -5.08
CA ALA A 175 22.82 -11.15 -4.53
C ALA A 175 23.57 -11.97 -3.48
N GLU A 176 24.90 -11.84 -3.43
CA GLU A 176 25.77 -12.47 -2.44
C GLU A 176 25.71 -11.80 -1.06
N ARG A 177 25.11 -10.60 -0.95
CA ARG A 177 25.03 -9.81 0.29
C ARG A 177 23.80 -10.12 1.12
#